data_AF-A0A3D4ZMW5-F1
#
_entry.id   AF-A0A3D4ZMW5-F1
#
_cell.length_a   1.000
_cell.length_b   1.000
_cell.length_c   1.000
_cell.angle_alpha   90.00
_cell.angle_beta   90.00
_cell.angle_gamma   90.00
#
_symmetry.space_group_name_H-M   'P 1'
#
loop_
_entity.id
_entity.type
_entity.pdbx_description
1 polymer ?
#
loop_
_entity_poly.entity_id
_entity_poly.type
_entity_poly.pdbx_seq_one_letter_code
_entity_poly.pdbx_strand_id
1 'polypeptide(L)'
;MNATLEITKGVWIPFVGTSLGAVCAIFMKKQLVASLQRVLSGFAAGVMVAASVWSLLLPAIDQAFSYGTWAFIPAALGFWLGVFFLLFLNRAIPRLPTDSGESGGLFGRTKRTAMLVLAVTIHNIP
;
A
#
# COMPACT_ATOMS: atom_id res chain seq x y z
N MET A 1 -5.89 -22.51 -18.85
CA MET A 1 -5.05 -21.31 -18.79
C MET A 1 -4.15 -21.45 -17.58
N ASN A 2 -2.82 -21.40 -17.76
CA ASN A 2 -1.86 -21.75 -16.71
C ASN A 2 -1.97 -20.79 -15.52
N ALA A 3 -2.24 -21.31 -14.31
CA ALA A 3 -2.36 -20.49 -13.10
C ALA A 3 -1.14 -19.58 -12.86
N THR A 4 0.05 -20.03 -13.29
CA THR A 4 1.28 -19.24 -13.28
C THR A 4 1.20 -17.99 -14.16
N LEU A 5 0.52 -18.05 -15.30
CA LEU A 5 0.35 -16.90 -16.21
C LEU A 5 -0.56 -15.84 -15.60
N GLU A 6 -1.61 -16.23 -14.89
CA GLU A 6 -2.55 -15.29 -14.25
C GLU A 6 -1.89 -14.58 -13.05
N ILE A 7 -1.14 -15.31 -12.22
CA ILE A 7 -0.36 -14.71 -11.13
C ILE A 7 0.69 -13.75 -11.69
N THR A 8 1.39 -14.17 -12.75
CA THR A 8 2.40 -13.33 -13.41
C THR A 8 1.79 -12.01 -13.88
N LYS A 9 0.65 -12.05 -14.60
CA LYS A 9 -0.06 -10.83 -15.02
C LYS A 9 -0.47 -9.97 -13.81
N GLY A 10 -0.98 -10.59 -12.75
CA GLY A 10 -1.41 -9.89 -11.53
C GLY A 10 -0.29 -9.09 -10.86
N VAL A 11 0.96 -9.56 -10.93
CA VAL A 11 2.13 -8.84 -10.38
C VAL A 11 2.68 -7.80 -11.35
N TRP A 12 2.69 -8.11 -12.66
CA TRP A 12 3.24 -7.19 -13.66
C TRP A 12 2.41 -5.92 -13.86
N ILE A 13 1.08 -5.99 -13.74
CA ILE A 13 0.19 -4.83 -13.89
C ILE A 13 0.53 -3.70 -12.89
N PRO A 14 0.53 -3.93 -11.57
CA PRO A 14 0.89 -2.88 -10.60
C PRO A 14 2.35 -2.46 -10.74
N PHE A 15 3.26 -3.38 -11.07
CA PHE A 15 4.67 -3.03 -11.30
C PHE A 15 4.84 -2.02 -12.45
N VAL A 16 4.19 -2.27 -13.59
CA VAL A 16 4.19 -1.36 -14.74
C VAL A 16 3.50 -0.04 -14.38
N GLY A 17 2.37 -0.09 -13.66
CA GLY A 17 1.66 1.09 -13.19
C GLY A 17 2.51 2.02 -12.33
N THR A 18 3.18 1.47 -11.29
CA THR A 18 4.05 2.24 -10.40
C THR A 18 5.28 2.77 -11.14
N SER A 19 5.85 1.98 -12.05
CA SER A 19 7.00 2.40 -12.88
C SER A 19 6.64 3.57 -13.81
N LEU A 20 5.51 3.48 -14.50
CA LEU A 20 5.01 4.56 -15.36
C LEU A 20 4.68 5.82 -14.54
N GLY A 21 4.06 5.67 -13.38
CA GLY A 21 3.80 6.78 -12.47
C GLY A 21 5.08 7.50 -12.02
N ALA A 22 6.13 6.75 -11.69
CA ALA A 22 7.44 7.30 -11.33
C ALA A 22 8.10 8.05 -12.51
N VAL A 23 8.03 7.48 -13.72
CA VAL A 23 8.53 8.14 -14.94
C VAL A 23 7.78 9.46 -15.19
N CYS A 24 6.45 9.45 -15.11
CA CYS A 24 5.63 10.66 -15.24
C CYS A 24 6.03 11.73 -14.22
N ALA A 25 6.29 11.34 -12.97
CA ALA A 25 6.73 12.27 -11.92
C ALA A 25 8.10 12.91 -12.22
N ILE A 26 9.03 12.20 -12.88
CA ILE A 26 10.33 12.75 -13.30
C ILE A 26 10.15 13.78 -14.42
N PHE A 27 9.24 13.54 -15.36
CA PHE A 27 8.95 14.49 -16.45
C PHE A 27 8.21 15.74 -15.96
N MET A 28 7.45 15.64 -14.87
CA MET A 28 6.90 16.78 -14.14
C MET A 28 8.03 17.52 -13.41
N LYS A 29 8.80 18.33 -14.15
CA LYS A 29 9.94 19.13 -13.65
C LYS A 29 9.58 20.15 -12.55
N LYS A 30 8.31 20.33 -12.22
CA LYS A 30 7.79 21.23 -11.17
C LYS A 30 7.00 20.41 -10.15
N GLN A 31 7.03 20.83 -8.88
CA GLN A 31 6.15 20.29 -7.86
C GLN A 31 4.69 20.37 -8.32
N LEU A 32 3.95 19.28 -8.15
CA LEU A 32 2.52 19.23 -8.37
C LEU A 32 1.83 20.28 -7.51
N VAL A 33 0.82 20.95 -8.07
CA VAL A 33 -0.05 21.83 -7.28
C VAL A 33 -0.70 21.02 -6.17
N ALA A 34 -0.70 21.55 -4.95
CA ALA A 34 -1.16 20.81 -3.76
C ALA A 34 -2.58 20.23 -3.91
N SER A 35 -3.46 20.94 -4.63
CA SER A 35 -4.81 20.46 -4.95
C SER A 35 -4.79 19.17 -5.76
N LEU A 36 -3.98 19.11 -6.83
CA LEU A 36 -3.87 17.93 -7.69
C LEU A 36 -3.28 16.74 -6.92
N GLN A 37 -2.27 16.97 -6.08
CA GLN A 37 -1.72 15.92 -5.21
C GLN A 37 -2.79 15.35 -4.27
N ARG A 38 -3.63 16.20 -3.66
CA ARG A 38 -4.74 15.75 -2.79
C ARG A 38 -5.78 14.96 -3.57
N VAL A 39 -6.15 15.40 -4.77
CA VAL A 39 -7.11 14.68 -5.63
C VAL A 39 -6.58 13.31 -6.02
N LEU A 40 -5.32 13.22 -6.48
CA LEU A 40 -4.70 11.94 -6.85
C LEU A 40 -4.56 10.99 -5.65
N SER A 41 -4.15 11.53 -4.49
CA SER A 41 -4.04 10.74 -3.25
C SER A 41 -5.40 10.24 -2.77
N GLY A 42 -6.43 11.09 -2.83
CA GLY A 42 -7.80 10.73 -2.49
C GLY A 42 -8.40 9.70 -3.46
N PHE A 43 -8.12 9.84 -4.75
CA PHE A 43 -8.51 8.85 -5.76
C PHE A 43 -7.88 7.48 -5.49
N ALA A 44 -6.56 7.43 -5.26
CA ALA A 44 -5.86 6.19 -4.93
C ALA A 44 -6.43 5.53 -3.66
N ALA A 45 -6.63 6.32 -2.59
CA ALA A 45 -7.23 5.81 -1.36
C ALA A 45 -8.65 5.28 -1.59
N GLY A 46 -9.48 5.98 -2.38
CA GLY A 46 -10.83 5.57 -2.71
C GLY A 46 -10.89 4.24 -3.47
N VAL A 47 -10.03 4.07 -4.49
CA VAL A 47 -9.94 2.82 -5.26
C VAL A 47 -9.53 1.66 -4.37
N MET A 48 -8.53 1.84 -3.49
CA MET A 48 -8.10 0.78 -2.57
C MET A 48 -9.19 0.38 -1.57
N VAL A 49 -9.92 1.36 -1.01
CA VAL A 49 -11.04 1.08 -0.10
C VAL A 49 -12.16 0.32 -0.83
N ALA A 50 -12.53 0.73 -2.03
CA ALA A 50 -13.56 0.04 -2.82
C ALA A 50 -13.15 -1.39 -3.15
N ALA A 51 -11.92 -1.61 -3.65
CA ALA A 51 -11.41 -2.96 -3.93
C ALA A 51 -11.39 -3.84 -2.67
N SER A 52 -11.04 -3.28 -1.50
CA SER A 52 -11.04 -4.00 -0.24
C SER A 52 -12.44 -4.50 0.16
N VAL A 53 -13.49 -3.75 -0.15
CA VAL A 53 -14.87 -4.15 0.16
C VAL A 53 -15.42 -5.13 -0.88
N TRP A 54 -15.46 -4.73 -2.16
CA TRP A 54 -16.14 -5.51 -3.21
C TRP A 54 -15.31 -6.68 -3.74
N SER A 55 -13.99 -6.57 -3.79
CA SER A 55 -13.13 -7.60 -4.40
C SER A 55 -12.49 -8.53 -3.37
N LEU A 56 -12.47 -8.16 -2.09
CA LEU A 56 -11.87 -8.97 -1.02
C LEU A 56 -12.90 -9.35 0.04
N LEU A 57 -13.52 -8.37 0.74
CA LEU A 57 -14.34 -8.64 1.91
C LEU A 57 -15.64 -9.39 1.58
N LEU A 58 -16.44 -8.90 0.61
CA LEU A 58 -17.66 -9.58 0.21
C LEU A 58 -17.39 -11.02 -0.30
N PRO A 59 -16.45 -11.23 -1.25
CA PRO A 59 -16.11 -12.57 -1.70
C PRO A 59 -15.59 -13.50 -0.59
N ALA A 60 -14.91 -12.96 0.43
CA ALA A 60 -14.44 -13.75 1.57
C ALA A 60 -15.60 -14.20 2.48
N ILE A 61 -16.60 -13.34 2.68
CA ILE A 61 -17.82 -13.69 3.43
C ILE A 61 -18.62 -14.74 2.67
N ASP A 62 -18.78 -14.56 1.36
CA ASP A 62 -19.46 -15.54 0.50
C ASP A 62 -18.75 -16.89 0.59
N GLN A 63 -17.42 -16.96 0.49
CA GLN A 63 -16.70 -18.24 0.63
C GLN A 63 -16.91 -18.96 1.98
N ALA A 64 -17.40 -18.27 3.01
CA ALA A 64 -17.70 -18.83 4.33
C ALA A 64 -19.17 -19.29 4.48
N PHE A 65 -19.91 -19.56 3.39
CA PHE A 65 -21.32 -20.00 3.42
C PHE A 65 -21.62 -21.13 4.41
N SER A 66 -20.68 -22.03 4.69
CA SER A 66 -20.83 -23.14 5.64
C SER A 66 -21.09 -22.70 7.09
N TYR A 67 -20.78 -21.45 7.45
CA TYR A 67 -21.03 -20.88 8.77
C TYR A 67 -22.42 -20.23 8.91
N GLY A 68 -23.25 -20.25 7.86
CA GLY A 68 -24.60 -19.67 7.87
C GLY A 68 -24.59 -18.20 8.28
N THR A 69 -25.36 -17.84 9.32
CA THR A 69 -25.41 -16.46 9.86
C THR A 69 -24.06 -15.94 10.35
N TRP A 70 -23.10 -16.83 10.65
CA TRP A 70 -21.79 -16.49 11.17
C TRP A 70 -20.69 -16.41 10.09
N ALA A 71 -21.05 -16.43 8.81
CA ALA A 71 -20.12 -16.34 7.68
C ALA A 71 -19.22 -15.08 7.70
N PHE A 72 -19.64 -14.03 8.40
CA PHE A 72 -18.83 -12.81 8.56
C PHE A 72 -17.66 -12.96 9.55
N ILE A 73 -17.69 -13.95 10.46
CA ILE A 73 -16.67 -14.09 11.51
C ILE A 73 -15.27 -14.31 10.93
N PRO A 74 -15.04 -15.26 10.01
CA PRO A 74 -13.70 -15.48 9.45
C PRO A 74 -13.17 -14.25 8.72
N ALA A 75 -14.03 -13.57 7.95
CA ALA A 75 -13.66 -12.35 7.23
C ALA A 75 -13.32 -11.20 8.19
N ALA A 76 -14.11 -11.01 9.25
CA ALA A 76 -13.86 -9.99 10.27
C ALA A 76 -12.56 -10.25 11.04
N LEU A 77 -12.30 -11.49 11.44
CA LEU A 77 -11.06 -11.88 12.12
C LEU A 77 -9.84 -11.69 11.22
N GLY A 78 -9.93 -12.11 9.95
CA GLY A 78 -8.86 -11.90 8.97
C GLY A 78 -8.58 -10.42 8.71
N PHE A 79 -9.64 -9.60 8.59
CA PHE A 79 -9.53 -8.15 8.45
C PHE A 79 -8.80 -7.52 9.65
N TRP A 80 -9.23 -7.81 10.87
CA TRP A 80 -8.59 -7.30 12.08
C TRP A 80 -7.14 -7.76 12.21
N LEU A 81 -6.85 -9.03 11.91
CA LEU A 81 -5.49 -9.55 11.92
C LEU A 81 -4.60 -8.80 10.92
N GLY A 82 -5.10 -8.53 9.71
CA GLY A 82 -4.41 -7.71 8.71
C GLY A 82 -4.16 -6.29 9.18
N VAL A 83 -5.16 -5.64 9.80
CA VAL A 83 -5.02 -4.30 10.39
C VAL A 83 -3.95 -4.28 11.48
N PHE A 84 -3.99 -5.24 12.41
CA PHE A 84 -2.98 -5.33 13.47
C PHE A 84 -1.59 -5.64 12.92
N PHE A 85 -1.49 -6.48 11.89
CA PHE A 85 -0.24 -6.78 11.22
C PHE A 85 0.38 -5.53 10.57
N LEU A 86 -0.41 -4.75 9.84
CA LEU A 86 0.06 -3.50 9.24
C LEU A 86 0.40 -2.44 10.30
N LEU A 87 -0.39 -2.36 11.38
CA LEU A 87 -0.11 -1.48 12.51
C LEU A 87 1.23 -1.84 13.18
N PHE A 88 1.47 -3.15 13.38
CA PHE A 88 2.72 -3.66 13.91
C PHE A 88 3.90 -3.29 13.00
N LEU A 89 3.81 -3.55 11.70
CA LEU A 89 4.84 -3.16 10.74
C LEU A 89 5.12 -1.66 10.78
N ASN A 90 4.08 -0.82 10.74
CA ASN A 90 4.23 0.64 10.81
C ASN A 90 4.83 1.14 12.14
N ARG A 91 4.69 0.37 13.23
CA ARG A 91 5.29 0.71 14.52
C ARG A 91 6.72 0.19 14.66
N ALA A 92 7.02 -0.96 14.06
CA ALA A 92 8.33 -1.59 14.06
C ALA A 92 9.36 -0.83 13.21
N ILE A 93 8.92 -0.15 12.14
CA ILE A 93 9.81 0.74 11.39
C ILE A 93 10.22 1.91 12.30
N PRO A 94 11.53 2.07 12.58
CA PRO A 94 12.01 3.21 13.36
C PRO A 94 11.65 4.49 12.61
N ARG A 95 11.00 5.46 13.26
CA ARG A 95 10.74 6.78 12.65
C ARG A 95 11.96 7.65 12.90
N LEU A 96 12.52 8.27 11.86
CA LEU A 96 13.58 9.26 12.05
C LEU A 96 13.03 10.45 12.86
N PRO A 97 13.78 10.99 13.84
CA PRO A 97 13.43 12.26 14.46
C PRO A 97 13.34 13.35 13.39
N THR A 98 12.21 14.08 13.36
CA THR A 98 11.98 15.17 12.41
C THR A 98 12.79 16.43 12.76
N ASP A 99 13.39 16.50 13.94
CA ASP A 99 14.19 17.64 14.38
C ASP A 99 15.52 17.20 15.01
N SER A 100 16.60 17.54 14.33
CA SER A 100 17.82 18.06 14.98
C SER A 100 18.75 18.55 13.87
N GLY A 101 18.99 19.86 13.84
CA GLY A 101 19.82 20.56 12.87
C GLY A 101 21.31 20.21 12.88
N GLU A 102 21.72 19.02 13.31
CA GLU A 102 23.12 18.59 13.30
C GLU A 102 23.24 17.13 12.88
N SER A 103 23.69 16.93 11.63
CA SER A 103 24.62 15.90 11.15
C SER A 103 24.34 15.59 9.68
N GLY A 104 24.74 16.53 8.82
CA GLY A 104 24.94 16.31 7.39
C GLY A 104 26.11 15.36 7.12
N GLY A 105 26.01 14.11 7.56
CA GLY A 105 26.88 13.02 7.15
C GLY A 105 26.27 12.27 5.96
N LEU A 106 27.10 11.74 5.06
CA LEU A 106 26.70 10.92 3.90
C LEU A 106 25.70 9.79 4.27
N PHE A 107 25.78 9.30 5.52
CA PHE A 107 24.91 8.28 6.11
C PHE A 107 23.46 8.75 6.39
N GLY A 108 23.22 10.05 6.60
CA GLY A 108 21.88 10.59 6.88
C GLY A 108 20.96 10.59 5.65
N ARG A 109 21.52 10.84 4.46
CA ARG A 109 20.77 10.83 3.19
C ARG A 109 20.33 9.41 2.81
N THR A 110 21.23 8.43 2.93
CA THR A 110 20.95 7.02 2.65
C THR A 110 19.90 6.45 3.61
N LYS A 111 19.95 6.80 4.92
CA LYS A 111 18.91 6.40 5.89
C LYS A 111 17.53 6.96 5.53
N ARG A 112 17.45 8.22 5.10
CA ARG A 112 16.17 8.85 4.68
C ARG A 112 15.60 8.16 3.44
N THR A 113 16.42 7.91 2.41
CA THR A 113 15.99 7.21 1.19
C THR A 113 15.56 5.78 1.48
N ALA A 114 16.32 5.03 2.30
CA ALA A 114 15.97 3.65 2.69
C ALA A 114 14.63 3.59 3.44
N MET A 115 14.36 4.56 4.32
CA MET A 115 13.09 4.65 5.04
C MET A 115 11.91 4.99 4.13
N LEU A 116 12.10 5.89 3.17
CA LEU A 116 11.09 6.20 2.16
C LEU A 116 10.75 4.97 1.31
N VAL A 117 11.78 4.24 0.84
CA VAL A 117 11.58 2.99 0.09
C VAL A 117 10.83 1.97 0.95
N LEU A 118 11.27 1.72 2.18
CA LEU A 118 10.62 0.78 3.09
C LEU A 118 9.16 1.15 3.40
N ALA A 119 8.89 2.43 3.63
CA ALA A 119 7.54 2.92 3.86
C ALA A 119 6.66 2.69 2.62
N VAL A 120 7.14 3.03 1.42
CA VAL A 120 6.41 2.80 0.17
C VAL A 120 6.18 1.30 -0.05
N THR A 121 7.19 0.45 0.19
CA THR A 121 7.07 -1.00 0.06
C THR A 121 5.97 -1.55 0.96
N ILE A 122 5.91 -1.15 2.23
CA ILE A 122 4.90 -1.65 3.17
C ILE A 122 3.48 -1.23 2.78
N HIS A 123 3.32 -0.09 2.11
CA HIS A 123 2.00 0.33 1.59
C HIS A 123 1.61 -0.38 0.29
N ASN A 124 2.53 -1.06 -0.40
CA ASN A 124 2.25 -1.82 -1.64
C ASN A 124 2.19 -3.34 -1.40
N ILE A 125 2.39 -3.81 -0.16
CA ILE A 125 2.19 -5.22 0.20
C ILE A 125 0.69 -5.59 0.24
N PRO A 126 -0.19 -4.76 0.85
CA PRO A 126 -1.65 -4.95 0.78
C PRO A 126 -2.19 -4.71 -0.64
#